data_AF-A0A0J5WGF7-F1
#
_entry.id   AF-A0A0J5WGF7-F1
#
_cell.length_a   1.000
_cell.length_b   1.000
_cell.length_c   1.000
_cell.angle_alpha   90.00
_cell.angle_beta   90.00
_cell.angle_gamma   90.00
#
_symmetry.space_group_name_H-M   'P 1'
#
loop_
_entity.id
_entity.type
_entity.pdbx_description
1 polymer ?
#
loop_
_entity_poly.entity_id
_entity_poly.type
_entity_poly.pdbx_seq_one_letter_code
_entity_poly.pdbx_strand_id
1 'polypeptide(L)' 'MRKWVERLIYLVFTFFIFRVLLYIFQYTYDVWVPLTPEWDVITFFIVLPFMIIASFIISAFAFRYAFDRRGA' A
#
# COMPACT_ATOMS: atom_id res chain seq x y z
N MET A 1 6.13 -16.17 -19.00
CA MET A 1 7.04 -15.75 -17.91
C MET A 1 6.87 -16.70 -16.73
N ARG A 2 7.93 -17.07 -16.01
CA ARG A 2 7.84 -18.02 -14.88
C ARG A 2 6.91 -17.42 -13.81
N LYS A 3 5.92 -18.15 -13.29
CA LYS A 3 4.91 -17.66 -12.29
C LYS A 3 5.52 -16.90 -11.10
N TRP A 4 6.77 -17.21 -10.77
CA TRP A 4 7.57 -16.51 -9.76
C TRP A 4 7.86 -15.04 -10.09
N VAL A 5 8.13 -14.73 -11.35
CA VAL A 5 8.43 -13.36 -11.81
C VAL A 5 7.19 -12.48 -11.68
N GLU A 6 6.02 -13.01 -12.02
CA GLU A 6 4.74 -12.29 -11.89
C GLU A 6 4.41 -11.97 -10.44
N ARG A 7 4.61 -12.93 -9.52
CA ARG A 7 4.48 -12.70 -8.07
C ARG A 7 5.47 -11.67 -7.54
N LEU A 8 6.71 -11.68 -8.03
CA LEU A 8 7.71 -10.70 -7.64
C LEU A 8 7.31 -9.28 -8.09
N ILE A 9 6.87 -9.13 -9.34
CA ILE A 9 6.41 -7.84 -9.87
C ILE A 9 5.19 -7.35 -9.07
N TYR A 10 4.25 -8.24 -8.75
CA TYR A 10 3.10 -7.91 -7.90
C TYR A 10 3.53 -7.39 -6.52
N LEU A 11 4.46 -8.07 -5.85
CA LEU A 11 4.97 -7.65 -4.54
C LEU A 11 5.70 -6.30 -4.62
N VAL A 12 6.57 -6.11 -5.61
CA VAL A 12 7.30 -4.85 -5.79
C VAL A 12 6.33 -3.69 -6.05
N PHE A 13 5.32 -3.90 -6.88
CA PHE A 13 4.31 -2.89 -7.17
C PHE A 13 3.43 -2.58 -5.95
N THR A 14 3.04 -3.61 -5.20
CA THR A 14 2.30 -3.44 -3.94
C THR A 14 3.11 -2.64 -2.92
N PHE A 15 4.40 -2.97 -2.78
CA PHE A 15 5.32 -2.23 -1.91
C PHE A 15 5.49 -0.77 -2.35
N PHE A 16 5.53 -0.51 -3.65
CA PHE A 16 5.56 0.85 -4.18
C PHE A 16 4.30 1.63 -3.79
N ILE A 17 3.10 1.05 -3.94
CA ILE A 17 1.85 1.68 -3.49
C ILE A 17 1.89 1.97 -2.00
N PHE A 18 2.32 0.99 -1.19
CA PHE A 18 2.46 1.17 0.25
C PHE A 18 3.39 2.34 0.60
N ARG A 19 4.54 2.48 -0.08
CA ARG A 19 5.48 3.60 0.13
C ARG A 19 4.85 4.95 -0.21
N VAL A 20 4.06 5.02 -1.28
CA VAL A 20 3.34 6.25 -1.65
C VAL A 20 2.30 6.60 -0.58
N LEU A 21 1.49 5.64 -0.15
CA LEU A 21 0.52 5.85 0.93
C LEU A 21 1.21 6.31 2.21
N LEU A 22 2.34 5.70 2.57
CA LEU A 22 3.10 6.06 3.76
C LEU A 22 3.65 7.48 3.69
N TYR A 23 4.17 7.88 2.53
CA TYR A 23 4.65 9.24 2.32
C TYR A 23 3.52 10.27 2.46
N ILE A 24 2.36 10.02 1.83
CA ILE A 24 1.20 10.90 1.94
C ILE A 24 0.74 10.98 3.40
N PHE A 25 0.65 9.82 4.06
CA PHE A 25 0.26 9.75 5.46
C PHE A 25 1.21 10.57 6.34
N GLN A 26 2.52 10.35 6.26
CA GLN A 26 3.53 11.11 7.02
C GLN A 26 3.40 12.61 6.78
N TYR A 27 3.30 13.02 5.51
CA TYR A 27 3.15 14.43 5.14
C TYR A 27 1.91 15.07 5.76
N THR A 28 0.79 14.34 5.79
CA THR A 28 -0.43 14.83 6.43
C THR A 28 -0.37 14.73 7.95
N TYR A 29 0.21 13.66 8.48
CA TYR A 29 0.17 13.33 9.90
C TYR A 29 0.94 14.35 10.72
N ASP A 30 2.12 14.76 10.25
CA ASP A 30 2.96 15.77 10.89
C ASP A 30 2.27 17.14 11.01
N VAL A 31 1.27 17.42 10.16
CA VAL A 31 0.52 18.68 10.17
C VAL A 31 -0.70 18.61 11.11
N TRP A 32 -1.33 17.44 11.23
CA TRP A 32 -2.66 17.33 11.84
C TRP A 32 -2.66 16.59 13.18
N VAL A 33 -1.66 15.77 13.48
CA VAL A 33 -1.67 14.88 14.65
C VAL A 33 -0.54 15.25 15.61
N PRO A 34 -0.85 15.51 16.89
CA PRO A 34 0.18 15.78 17.88
C PRO A 34 1.03 14.54 18.13
N LEU A 35 2.35 14.73 18.26
CA LEU A 35 3.32 13.67 18.57
C LEU A 35 3.16 13.23 20.04
N THR A 36 2.13 12.44 20.32
CA THR A 36 1.89 11.83 21.62
C THR A 36 1.93 10.31 21.54
N PRO A 37 2.33 9.62 22.63
CA PRO A 37 2.45 8.16 22.62
C PRO A 37 1.16 7.42 22.26
N GLU A 38 -0.01 7.99 22.58
CA GLU A 38 -1.31 7.40 22.25
C GLU A 38 -1.52 7.34 20.73
N TRP A 39 -1.17 8.43 20.04
CA TRP A 39 -1.27 8.53 18.59
C TRP A 39 -0.23 7.67 17.87
N ASP A 40 0.95 7.49 18.45
CA ASP A 40 1.98 6.57 17.93
C ASP A 40 1.50 5.11 17.96
N VAL A 41 0.87 4.69 19.06
CA VAL A 41 0.30 3.33 19.21
C VAL A 41 -0.83 3.12 18.20
N ILE A 42 -1.74 4.08 18.06
CA ILE A 42 -2.83 4.01 17.06
C ILE A 42 -2.26 3.91 15.65
N THR A 43 -1.26 4.72 15.33
CA THR A 43 -0.64 4.74 14.01
C THR A 43 0.01 3.40 13.69
N PHE A 44 0.74 2.84 14.64
CA PHE A 44 1.45 1.57 14.45
C PHE A 44 0.51 0.37 14.36
N PHE A 45 -0.49 0.27 15.24
CA PHE A 45 -1.34 -0.93 15.33
C PHE A 45 -2.62 -0.87 14.50
N ILE A 46 -3.07 0.32 14.09
CA ILE A 46 -4.32 0.47 13.32
C ILE A 46 -4.01 0.99 11.92
N VAL A 47 -3.33 2.13 11.82
CA VAL A 47 -3.15 2.80 10.52
C VAL A 47 -2.20 2.01 9.61
N LEU A 48 -1.05 1.58 10.13
CA LEU A 48 -0.05 0.82 9.37
C LEU A 48 -0.62 -0.48 8.78
N PRO A 49 -1.31 -1.36 9.55
CA PRO A 49 -1.96 -2.55 9.00
C PRO A 49 -3.02 -2.21 7.95
N PHE A 50 -3.81 -1.16 8.17
CA PHE A 50 -4.82 -0.72 7.22
C PHE A 50 -4.21 -0.28 5.88
N MET A 51 -3.10 0.46 5.92
CA MET A 51 -2.36 0.88 4.73
C MET A 51 -1.75 -0.29 3.97
N ILE A 52 -1.24 -1.31 4.68
CA ILE A 52 -0.77 -2.54 4.07
C ILE A 52 -1.92 -3.21 3.33
N ILE A 53 -3.07 -3.43 3.99
CA ILE A 53 -4.25 -4.06 3.36
C ILE A 53 -4.71 -3.25 2.14
N ALA A 54 -4.80 -1.92 2.26
CA ALA A 54 -5.17 -1.04 1.16
C ALA A 54 -4.21 -1.16 -0.02
N SER A 55 -2.89 -1.27 0.22
CA SER A 55 -1.90 -1.43 -0.85
C SER A 55 -2.11 -2.72 -1.63
N PHE A 56 -2.44 -3.84 -0.96
CA PHE A 56 -2.76 -5.11 -1.62
C PHE A 56 -4.05 -5.01 -2.43
N ILE A 57 -5.09 -4.36 -1.90
CA ILE A 57 -6.36 -4.18 -2.60
C ILE A 57 -6.15 -3.35 -3.88
N ILE A 58 -5.47 -2.20 -3.78
CA ILE A 58 -5.20 -1.31 -4.91
C ILE A 58 -4.34 -2.03 -5.96
N SER A 59 -3.30 -2.75 -5.52
CA SER A 59 -2.45 -3.55 -6.39
C SER A 59 -3.26 -4.62 -7.13
N ALA A 60 -4.12 -5.36 -6.42
CA ALA A 60 -5.00 -6.36 -7.03
C ALA A 60 -5.92 -5.75 -8.11
N PHE A 61 -6.52 -4.58 -7.85
CA PHE A 61 -7.32 -3.88 -8.85
C PHE A 61 -6.50 -3.41 -10.06
N ALA A 62 -5.31 -2.85 -9.83
CA ALA A 62 -4.42 -2.37 -10.89
C ALA A 62 -3.95 -3.51 -11.80
N PHE A 63 -3.54 -4.64 -11.22
CA PHE A 63 -3.16 -5.84 -11.97
C PHE A 63 -4.34 -6.42 -12.72
N ARG A 64 -5.50 -6.54 -12.07
CA ARG A 64 -6.72 -7.00 -12.76
C ARG A 64 -7.00 -6.14 -13.98
N TYR A 65 -7.01 -4.81 -13.85
CA TYR A 65 -7.26 -3.91 -14.97
C TYR A 65 -6.19 -3.97 -16.08
N ALA A 66 -4.91 -4.04 -15.71
CA ALA A 66 -3.80 -4.07 -16.65
C ALA A 66 -3.70 -5.40 -17.42
N PHE A 67 -4.13 -6.52 -16.82
CA PHE A 67 -4.03 -7.85 -17.41
C PHE A 67 -5.34 -8.40 -17.99
N ASP A 68 -6.53 -7.98 -17.51
CA ASP A 68 -7.83 -8.36 -18.12
C ASP A 68 -7.91 -7.92 -19.60
N ARG A 69 -7.30 -6.77 -19.94
CA ARG A 69 -7.33 -6.22 -21.31
C ARG A 69 -6.42 -6.94 -22.32
N ARG A 70 -5.61 -7.91 -21.90
CA ARG A 70 -4.76 -8.69 -22.83
C ARG A 70 -5.47 -9.92 -23.41
N GLY A 71 -6.72 -10.17 -23.02
CA GLY A 71 -7.53 -11.30 -23.48
C GLY A 71 -8.74 -10.93 -24.35
N ALA A 72 -8.85 -9.68 -24.82
CA ALA A 72 -9.89 -9.23 -25.76
C ALA A 72 -9.26 -8.77 -27.08
#